data_AF-A0A2S5AFP9-F1
#
_entry.id   AF-A0A2S5AFP9-F1
#
_cell.length_a   1.000
_cell.length_b   1.000
_cell.length_c   1.000
_cell.angle_alpha   90.00
_cell.angle_beta   90.00
_cell.angle_gamma   90.00
#
_symmetry.space_group_name_H-M   'P 1'
#
loop_
_entity.id
_entity.type
_entity.pdbx_description
1 polymer ?
#
loop_
_entity_poly.entity_id
_entity_poly.type
_entity_poly.pdbx_seq_one_letter_code
_entity_poly.pdbx_strand_id
1 'polypeptide(L)'
;MIEDVAIKEFVKKEERVKKEDKKEEIVFQELNKKSVSKKIAFAVIPLFVFGAAGFGIKDIFFRDKNCMVWVKNHYEAAECDAIKDTAEVCPFNQGILDNFKKISVCDTTTFFKNGDTDNPLVWYGKSPDKKEYQYFNQPGLHPETGKTLKPISKYIIGKYILKKNE
;
A
#
# COMPACT_ATOMS: atom_id res chain seq x y z
N MET A 1 -19.62 -62.69 16.75
CA MET A 1 -18.68 -62.21 15.71
C MET A 1 -18.73 -60.70 15.51
N ILE A 2 -19.88 -60.07 15.24
CA ILE A 2 -19.96 -58.60 15.05
C ILE A 2 -19.89 -57.85 16.40
N GLU A 3 -20.54 -58.36 17.45
CA GLU A 3 -20.50 -57.76 18.79
C GLU A 3 -19.10 -57.78 19.42
N ASP A 4 -18.33 -58.85 19.21
CA ASP A 4 -16.96 -59.00 19.75
C ASP A 4 -15.97 -57.98 19.16
N VAL A 5 -16.20 -57.54 17.92
CA VAL A 5 -15.37 -56.54 17.23
C VAL A 5 -15.69 -55.14 17.75
N ALA A 6 -16.98 -54.83 17.97
CA ALA A 6 -17.41 -53.55 18.52
C ALA A 6 -16.89 -53.33 19.95
N ILE A 7 -16.90 -54.37 20.79
CA ILE A 7 -16.36 -54.30 22.16
C ILE A 7 -14.85 -54.03 22.16
N LYS A 8 -14.09 -54.67 21.27
CA LYS A 8 -12.63 -54.45 21.16
C LYS A 8 -12.28 -53.03 20.72
N GLU A 9 -13.04 -52.46 19.79
CA GLU A 9 -12.85 -51.07 19.36
C GLU A 9 -13.20 -50.07 20.48
N PHE A 10 -14.23 -50.36 21.28
CA PHE A 10 -14.63 -49.52 22.41
C PHE A 10 -13.56 -49.52 23.53
N VAL A 11 -13.04 -50.69 23.89
CA VAL A 11 -11.95 -50.84 24.87
C VAL A 11 -10.68 -50.12 24.41
N LYS A 12 -10.31 -50.28 23.14
CA LYS A 12 -9.15 -49.58 22.55
C LYS A 12 -9.33 -48.06 22.51
N LYS A 13 -10.57 -47.58 22.40
CA LYS A 13 -10.89 -46.15 22.44
C LYS A 13 -10.75 -45.60 23.86
N GLU A 14 -11.28 -46.28 24.87
CA GLU A 14 -11.10 -45.88 26.28
C GLU A 14 -9.64 -45.87 26.71
N GLU A 15 -8.84 -46.85 26.29
CA GLU A 15 -7.40 -46.87 26.58
C GLU A 15 -6.65 -45.70 25.94
N ARG A 16 -7.03 -45.29 24.73
CA ARG A 16 -6.46 -44.11 24.07
C ARG A 16 -6.83 -42.82 24.79
N VAL A 17 -8.09 -42.67 25.18
CA VAL A 17 -8.57 -41.51 25.95
C VAL A 17 -7.84 -41.42 27.30
N LYS A 18 -7.77 -42.52 28.07
CA LYS A 18 -7.01 -42.56 29.34
C LYS A 18 -5.53 -42.23 29.18
N LYS A 19 -4.94 -42.58 28.03
CA LYS A 19 -3.53 -42.27 27.72
C LYS A 19 -3.33 -40.81 27.35
N GLU A 20 -4.30 -40.20 26.66
CA GLU A 20 -4.31 -38.77 26.32
C GLU A 20 -4.53 -37.92 27.57
N ASP A 21 -5.52 -38.25 28.41
CA ASP A 21 -5.81 -37.56 29.67
C ASP A 21 -4.59 -37.59 30.60
N LYS A 22 -3.95 -38.75 30.76
CA LYS A 22 -2.73 -38.89 31.58
C LYS A 22 -1.57 -38.09 30.99
N LYS A 23 -1.48 -37.93 29.67
CA LYS A 23 -0.42 -37.15 29.02
C LYS A 23 -0.65 -35.65 29.22
N GLU A 24 -1.88 -35.17 29.12
CA GLU A 24 -2.24 -33.78 29.44
C GLU A 24 -1.94 -33.45 30.90
N GLU A 25 -2.27 -34.34 31.83
CA GLU A 25 -2.04 -34.14 33.27
C GLU A 25 -0.54 -34.05 33.60
N ILE A 26 0.30 -34.89 32.96
CA ILE A 26 1.76 -34.83 33.10
C ILE A 26 2.33 -33.52 32.52
N VAL A 27 1.83 -33.06 31.37
CA VAL A 27 2.27 -31.79 30.78
C VAL A 27 1.90 -30.62 31.68
N PHE A 28 0.68 -30.60 32.22
CA PHE A 28 0.24 -29.52 33.11
C PHE A 28 1.03 -29.51 34.43
N GLN A 29 1.37 -30.69 34.96
CA GLN A 29 2.24 -30.80 36.13
C GLN A 29 3.68 -30.35 35.85
N GLU A 30 4.24 -30.65 34.68
CA GLU A 30 5.58 -30.14 34.31
C GLU A 30 5.61 -28.62 34.14
N LEU A 31 4.55 -28.03 33.57
CA LEU A 31 4.42 -26.57 33.46
C LEU A 31 4.32 -25.92 34.85
N ASN A 32 3.59 -26.53 35.79
CA ASN A 32 3.39 -25.99 37.13
C ASN A 32 4.59 -26.25 38.08
N LYS A 33 5.39 -27.29 37.82
CA LYS A 33 6.60 -27.62 38.62
C LYS A 33 7.77 -26.69 38.33
N LYS A 34 7.77 -26.00 37.18
CA LYS A 34 8.83 -25.05 36.83
C LYS A 34 8.60 -23.74 37.57
N SER A 35 9.16 -23.65 38.78
CA SER A 35 9.21 -22.42 39.58
C SER A 35 9.88 -21.30 38.77
N VAL A 36 9.06 -20.45 38.15
CA VAL A 36 9.54 -19.24 37.49
C VAL A 36 10.11 -18.36 38.59
N SER A 37 11.43 -18.17 38.59
CA SER A 37 12.06 -17.28 39.57
C SER A 37 11.45 -15.89 39.41
N LYS A 38 11.18 -15.20 40.53
CA LYS A 38 10.56 -13.87 40.52
C LYS A 38 11.31 -12.91 39.57
N LYS A 39 12.64 -13.03 39.48
CA LYS A 39 13.50 -12.25 38.58
C LYS A 39 13.22 -12.50 37.09
N ILE A 40 12.94 -13.74 36.69
CA ILE A 40 12.58 -14.09 35.31
C ILE A 40 11.16 -13.60 35.00
N ALA A 41 10.21 -13.74 35.94
CA ALA A 41 8.87 -13.19 35.77
C ALA A 41 8.89 -11.66 35.59
N PHE A 42 9.69 -10.94 36.38
CA PHE A 42 9.86 -9.48 36.24
C PHE A 42 10.45 -9.05 34.89
N ALA A 43 11.17 -9.91 34.18
CA ALA A 43 11.73 -9.59 32.86
C ALA A 43 10.80 -9.98 31.70
N VAL A 44 10.12 -11.13 31.80
CA VAL A 44 9.29 -11.68 30.72
C VAL A 44 7.91 -11.02 30.66
N ILE A 45 7.32 -10.68 31.80
CA ILE A 45 6.00 -10.02 31.87
C ILE A 45 5.99 -8.66 31.15
N PRO A 46 6.91 -7.70 31.43
CA PRO A 46 6.91 -6.44 30.69
C PRO A 46 7.23 -6.66 29.21
N LEU A 47 8.11 -7.58 28.83
CA LEU A 47 8.39 -7.85 27.42
C LEU A 47 7.14 -8.34 26.65
N PHE A 48 6.32 -9.18 27.28
CA PHE A 48 5.08 -9.68 26.70
C PHE A 48 4.01 -8.57 26.63
N VAL A 49 3.91 -7.74 27.67
CA VAL A 49 2.97 -6.59 27.71
C VAL A 49 3.36 -5.51 26.70
N PHE A 50 4.63 -5.12 26.61
CA PHE A 50 5.12 -4.16 25.63
C PHE A 50 5.06 -4.71 24.20
N GLY A 51 5.31 -6.01 23.99
CA GLY A 51 5.14 -6.68 22.70
C GLY A 51 3.68 -6.68 22.23
N ALA A 52 2.74 -7.01 23.12
CA ALA A 52 1.30 -6.99 22.81
C ALA A 52 0.78 -5.56 22.57
N ALA A 53 1.20 -4.58 23.37
CA ALA A 53 0.86 -3.18 23.16
C ALA A 53 1.45 -2.63 21.84
N GLY A 54 2.68 -3.01 21.50
CA GLY A 54 3.31 -2.60 20.24
C GLY A 54 2.67 -3.21 18.99
N PHE A 55 2.05 -4.39 19.09
CA PHE A 55 1.34 -5.02 17.98
C PHE A 55 -0.05 -4.39 17.73
N GLY A 56 -0.81 -4.11 18.80
CA GLY A 56 -2.16 -3.56 18.69
C GLY A 56 -2.25 -2.10 18.20
N ILE A 57 -1.15 -1.35 18.24
CA ILE A 57 -1.13 0.06 17.79
C ILE A 57 -0.78 0.19 16.31
N LYS A 58 -0.23 -0.86 15.67
CA LYS A 58 0.15 -0.79 14.25
C LYS A 58 -1.04 -0.51 13.33
N ASP A 59 -2.18 -1.15 13.54
CA ASP A 59 -3.38 -0.92 12.71
C ASP A 59 -4.00 0.49 12.91
N ILE A 60 -3.79 1.10 14.09
CA ILE A 60 -4.29 2.46 14.37
C ILE A 60 -3.36 3.52 13.75
N PHE A 61 -2.04 3.28 13.73
CA PHE A 61 -1.05 4.24 13.21
C PHE A 61 -0.72 4.05 11.72
N PHE A 62 -0.74 2.81 11.22
CA PHE A 62 -0.47 2.46 9.83
C PHE A 62 -1.76 2.02 9.16
N ARG A 63 -2.74 2.90 9.17
CA ARG A 63 -3.98 2.72 8.41
C ARG A 63 -3.63 2.68 6.93
N ASP A 64 -4.03 1.61 6.23
CA ASP A 64 -3.62 1.35 4.85
C ASP A 64 -4.00 2.52 3.93
N LYS A 65 -2.98 3.21 3.39
CA LYS A 65 -3.17 4.31 2.43
C LYS A 65 -3.48 3.75 1.05
N ASN A 66 -4.74 3.39 0.84
CA ASN A 66 -5.21 2.73 -0.39
C ASN A 66 -5.63 3.71 -1.50
N CYS A 67 -5.42 5.02 -1.30
CA CYS A 67 -5.71 6.04 -2.30
C CYS A 67 -4.52 6.98 -2.51
N MET A 68 -4.58 7.68 -3.63
CA MET A 68 -3.65 8.77 -3.95
C MET A 68 -4.42 9.99 -4.43
N VAL A 69 -3.96 11.16 -4.01
CA VAL A 69 -4.56 12.47 -4.31
C VAL A 69 -3.57 13.34 -5.04
N TRP A 70 -4.07 14.14 -5.98
CA TRP A 70 -3.23 15.08 -6.71
C TRP A 70 -3.02 16.36 -5.89
N VAL A 71 -1.78 16.64 -5.51
CA VAL A 71 -1.42 17.80 -4.69
C VAL A 71 -0.42 18.66 -5.45
N LYS A 72 -0.88 19.84 -5.91
CA LYS A 72 -0.12 20.89 -6.63
C LYS A 72 0.51 20.44 -7.96
N ASN A 73 1.44 19.49 -7.91
CA ASN A 73 2.23 19.01 -9.04
C ASN A 73 2.56 17.50 -9.02
N HIS A 74 2.14 16.74 -8.01
CA HIS A 74 2.40 15.31 -7.91
C HIS A 74 1.29 14.60 -7.13
N TYR A 75 1.30 13.27 -7.15
CA TYR A 75 0.39 12.47 -6.33
C TYR A 75 0.99 12.21 -4.95
N GLU A 76 0.16 12.31 -3.91
CA GLU A 76 0.51 11.96 -2.54
C GLU A 76 -0.43 10.85 -2.02
N ALA A 77 0.10 9.94 -1.19
CA ALA A 77 -0.67 8.84 -0.63
C ALA A 77 -1.59 9.33 0.48
N ALA A 78 -2.88 8.98 0.40
CA ALA A 78 -3.90 9.47 1.31
C ALA A 78 -4.92 8.38 1.67
N GLU A 79 -5.65 8.62 2.76
CA GLU A 79 -6.74 7.77 3.21
C GLU A 79 -7.99 8.06 2.39
N CYS A 80 -8.52 7.06 1.67
CA CYS A 80 -9.72 7.20 0.85
C CYS A 80 -10.90 7.79 1.65
N ASP A 81 -11.06 7.34 2.91
CA ASP A 81 -12.18 7.72 3.78
C ASP A 81 -12.12 9.18 4.26
N ALA A 82 -10.94 9.79 4.24
CA ALA A 82 -10.74 11.16 4.69
C ALA A 82 -11.05 12.19 3.60
N ILE A 83 -11.13 11.76 2.34
CA ILE A 83 -11.28 12.66 1.18
C ILE A 83 -12.75 12.69 0.77
N LYS A 84 -13.42 13.80 1.07
CA LYS A 84 -14.83 14.03 0.69
C LYS A 84 -15.01 14.45 -0.77
N ASP A 85 -13.93 14.88 -1.43
CA ASP A 85 -13.95 15.36 -2.82
C ASP A 85 -13.54 14.25 -3.79
N THR A 86 -14.51 13.68 -4.48
CA THR A 86 -14.36 12.47 -5.32
C THR A 86 -13.65 12.70 -6.64
N ALA A 87 -13.42 13.94 -7.07
CA ALA A 87 -12.83 14.25 -8.37
C ALA A 87 -11.30 14.04 -8.44
N GLU A 88 -10.61 14.07 -7.30
CA GLU A 88 -9.14 14.01 -7.24
C GLU A 88 -8.59 12.68 -6.67
N VAL A 89 -9.49 11.77 -6.26
CA VAL A 89 -9.13 10.50 -5.64
C VAL A 89 -8.92 9.43 -6.70
N CYS A 90 -7.69 8.97 -6.82
CA CYS A 90 -7.32 7.86 -7.70
C CYS A 90 -7.02 6.60 -6.88
N PRO A 91 -7.32 5.39 -7.40
CA PRO A 91 -6.93 4.13 -6.76
C PRO A 91 -5.41 4.07 -6.62
N PHE A 92 -4.88 3.55 -5.51
CA PHE A 92 -3.44 3.54 -5.25
C PHE A 92 -2.64 2.83 -6.36
N ASN A 93 -1.63 3.53 -6.89
CA ASN A 93 -0.66 2.98 -7.83
C ASN A 93 0.72 3.59 -7.54
N GLN A 94 1.63 2.76 -7.01
CA GLN A 94 2.96 3.20 -6.61
C GLN A 94 3.79 3.77 -7.78
N GLY A 95 3.65 3.20 -8.98
CA GLY A 95 4.35 3.68 -10.16
C GLY A 95 3.95 5.11 -10.56
N ILE A 96 2.65 5.42 -10.45
CA ILE A 96 2.13 6.76 -10.73
C ILE A 96 2.53 7.73 -9.61
N LEU A 97 2.39 7.30 -8.35
CA LEU A 97 2.78 8.10 -7.18
C LEU A 97 4.22 8.62 -7.26
N ASP A 98 5.17 7.72 -7.54
CA ASP A 98 6.59 8.04 -7.46
C ASP A 98 7.08 8.84 -8.68
N ASN A 99 6.51 8.56 -9.85
CA ASN A 99 7.07 9.01 -11.11
C ASN A 99 6.24 10.07 -11.84
N PHE A 100 4.92 10.11 -11.68
CA PHE A 100 4.05 11.02 -12.46
C PHE A 100 4.03 12.42 -11.84
N LYS A 101 4.56 13.41 -12.58
CA LYS A 101 4.73 14.77 -12.08
C LYS A 101 4.37 15.80 -13.16
N LYS A 102 3.76 16.89 -12.71
CA LYS A 102 3.60 18.11 -13.50
C LYS A 102 4.92 18.87 -13.50
N ILE A 103 5.37 19.27 -14.68
CA ILE A 103 6.64 19.94 -14.90
C ILE A 103 6.42 21.35 -15.45
N SER A 104 7.36 22.23 -15.14
CA SER A 104 7.47 23.52 -15.84
C SER A 104 8.37 23.34 -17.06
N VAL A 105 8.04 23.98 -18.16
CA VAL A 105 8.78 23.90 -19.42
C VAL A 105 9.17 25.30 -19.89
N CYS A 106 10.35 25.40 -20.49
CA CYS A 106 10.91 26.60 -21.09
C CYS A 106 11.55 26.27 -22.45
N ASP A 107 12.09 27.28 -23.11
CA ASP A 107 12.85 27.19 -24.37
C ASP A 107 14.07 26.25 -24.29
N THR A 108 14.72 26.15 -23.13
CA THR A 108 15.87 25.25 -22.92
C THR A 108 15.48 23.82 -22.53
N THR A 109 14.19 23.50 -22.43
CA THR A 109 13.73 22.17 -22.01
C THR A 109 13.92 21.12 -23.12
N THR A 110 14.42 19.93 -22.77
CA THR A 110 14.52 18.81 -23.72
C THR A 110 13.17 18.09 -23.89
N PHE A 111 12.50 18.32 -25.02
CA PHE A 111 11.16 17.76 -25.28
C PHE A 111 11.16 16.37 -25.92
N PHE A 112 12.26 15.98 -26.56
CA PHE A 112 12.36 14.78 -27.40
C PHE A 112 13.64 14.02 -27.09
N LYS A 113 13.55 12.70 -26.96
CA LYS A 113 14.72 11.85 -26.75
C LYS A 113 15.56 11.84 -28.01
N ASN A 114 16.85 12.17 -27.90
CA ASN A 114 17.79 12.24 -29.03
C ASN A 114 17.34 13.18 -30.18
N GLY A 115 16.43 14.12 -29.92
CA GLY A 115 15.87 15.02 -30.93
C GLY A 115 14.82 14.39 -31.86
N ASP A 116 14.42 13.13 -31.61
CA ASP A 116 13.43 12.42 -32.41
C ASP A 116 11.99 12.76 -31.98
N THR A 117 11.17 13.19 -32.95
CA THR A 117 9.79 13.63 -32.69
C THR A 117 8.87 12.46 -32.34
N ASP A 118 9.24 11.24 -32.69
CA ASP A 118 8.48 10.02 -32.37
C ASP A 118 8.67 9.57 -30.92
N ASN A 119 9.66 10.14 -30.21
CA ASN A 119 10.02 9.80 -28.83
C ASN A 119 9.88 11.02 -27.89
N PRO A 120 8.65 11.47 -27.61
CA PRO A 120 8.39 12.59 -26.70
C PRO A 120 8.77 12.24 -25.26
N LEU A 121 9.39 13.20 -24.57
CA LEU A 121 9.69 13.14 -23.13
C LEU A 121 8.70 13.95 -22.29
N VAL A 122 7.82 14.71 -22.95
CA VAL A 122 6.85 15.59 -22.31
C VAL A 122 5.46 15.32 -22.91
N TRP A 123 4.46 15.36 -22.03
CA TRP A 123 3.05 15.25 -22.38
C TRP A 123 2.33 16.50 -21.92
N TYR A 124 1.25 16.86 -22.61
CA TYR A 124 0.52 18.08 -22.33
C TYR A 124 -0.99 17.88 -22.33
N GLY A 125 -1.68 18.70 -21.53
CA GLY A 125 -3.13 18.74 -21.44
C GLY A 125 -3.61 20.17 -21.19
N LYS A 126 -4.87 20.46 -21.53
CA LYS A 126 -5.47 21.74 -21.17
C LYS A 126 -5.81 21.74 -19.68
N SER A 127 -5.53 22.85 -19.02
CA SER A 127 -5.97 23.09 -17.63
C SER A 127 -7.50 23.01 -17.50
N PRO A 128 -8.03 22.80 -16.28
CA PRO A 128 -9.47 22.76 -16.03
C PRO A 128 -10.21 24.02 -16.50
N ASP A 129 -9.60 25.19 -16.33
CA ASP A 129 -10.11 26.49 -16.78
C ASP A 129 -9.91 26.74 -18.29
N LYS A 130 -9.26 25.81 -19.00
CA LYS A 130 -8.99 25.81 -20.46
C LYS A 130 -8.18 27.00 -20.97
N LYS A 131 -7.59 27.80 -20.09
CA LYS A 131 -6.79 29.00 -20.46
C LYS A 131 -5.36 28.65 -20.84
N GLU A 132 -4.78 27.67 -20.17
CA GLU A 132 -3.37 27.32 -20.34
C GLU A 132 -3.17 25.83 -20.59
N TYR A 133 -1.96 25.49 -21.04
CA TYR A 133 -1.51 24.11 -21.13
C TYR A 133 -0.68 23.76 -19.91
N GLN A 134 -0.99 22.62 -19.30
CA GLN A 134 -0.17 22.01 -18.27
C GLN A 134 0.68 20.90 -18.90
N TYR A 135 1.90 20.72 -18.38
CA TYR A 135 2.89 19.79 -18.91
C TYR A 135 3.28 18.75 -17.87
N PHE A 136 3.54 17.54 -18.32
CA PHE A 136 3.77 16.36 -17.50
C PHE A 136 4.94 15.56 -18.05
N ASN A 137 5.64 14.85 -17.17
CA ASN A 137 6.82 14.05 -17.52
C ASN A 137 6.49 12.65 -18.07
N GLN A 138 5.22 12.25 -18.10
CA GLN A 138 4.78 10.91 -18.49
C GLN A 138 3.40 10.93 -19.17
N PRO A 139 3.08 9.91 -19.98
CA PRO A 139 1.74 9.72 -20.51
C PRO A 139 0.77 9.38 -19.38
N GLY A 140 -0.52 9.63 -19.60
CA GLY A 140 -1.56 9.30 -18.63
C GLY A 140 -2.81 10.14 -18.79
N LEU A 141 -3.59 10.21 -17.71
CA LEU A 141 -4.75 11.10 -17.59
C LEU A 141 -4.35 12.37 -16.86
N HIS A 142 -4.96 13.49 -17.25
CA HIS A 142 -4.80 14.75 -16.55
C HIS A 142 -5.47 14.65 -15.18
N PRO A 143 -4.74 14.90 -14.07
CA PRO A 143 -5.23 14.64 -12.71
C PRO A 143 -6.51 15.41 -12.38
N GLU A 144 -6.60 16.69 -12.79
CA GLU A 144 -7.77 17.53 -12.50
C GLU A 144 -8.93 17.40 -13.51
N THR A 145 -8.68 16.94 -14.74
CA THR A 145 -9.72 16.94 -15.81
C THR A 145 -10.11 15.55 -16.28
N GLY A 146 -9.38 14.52 -15.88
CA GLY A 146 -9.56 13.13 -16.33
C GLY A 146 -9.29 12.88 -17.82
N LYS A 147 -8.83 13.88 -18.57
CA LYS A 147 -8.61 13.76 -20.02
C LYS A 147 -7.24 13.16 -20.33
N THR A 148 -7.17 12.33 -21.36
CA THR A 148 -5.90 11.76 -21.84
C THR A 148 -4.92 12.87 -22.25
N LEU A 149 -3.72 12.80 -21.70
CA LEU A 149 -2.61 13.68 -22.06
C LEU A 149 -2.11 13.33 -23.46
N LYS A 150 -1.72 14.36 -24.22
CA LYS A 150 -1.19 14.21 -25.58
C LYS A 150 0.33 14.32 -25.58
N PRO A 151 1.04 13.56 -26.43
CA PRO A 151 2.48 13.75 -26.59
C PRO A 151 2.79 15.15 -27.10
N ILE A 152 3.85 15.78 -26.59
CA ILE A 152 4.27 17.10 -27.05
C ILE A 152 4.63 17.07 -28.54
N SER A 153 4.33 18.15 -29.25
CA SER A 153 4.67 18.31 -30.67
C SER A 153 5.40 19.63 -30.92
N LYS A 154 6.16 19.68 -32.01
CA LYS A 154 6.87 20.90 -32.46
C LYS A 154 5.93 22.11 -32.57
N TYR A 155 4.70 21.88 -33.03
CA TYR A 155 3.68 22.92 -33.13
C TYR A 155 3.31 23.51 -31.76
N ILE A 156 3.10 22.66 -30.74
CA ILE A 156 2.75 23.12 -29.40
C ILE A 156 3.90 23.90 -28.78
N ILE A 157 5.13 23.43 -28.97
CA ILE A 157 6.34 24.11 -28.48
C ILE A 157 6.45 25.50 -29.09
N GLY A 158 6.41 25.61 -30.42
CA GLY A 158 6.52 26.91 -31.09
C GLY A 158 5.39 27.87 -30.72
N LYS A 159 4.14 27.38 -30.69
CA LYS A 159 2.97 28.26 -30.52
C LYS A 159 2.72 28.69 -29.08
N TYR A 160 2.99 27.82 -28.10
CA TYR A 160 2.56 28.06 -26.70
C TYR A 160 3.71 28.14 -25.70
N ILE A 161 4.90 27.65 -26.05
CA ILE A 161 6.07 27.72 -25.16
C ILE A 161 6.99 28.86 -25.59
N LEU A 162 7.43 28.85 -26.86
CA LEU A 162 8.38 29.87 -27.35
C LEU A 162 7.71 31.24 -27.51
N LYS A 163 6.51 31.29 -28.11
CA LYS A 163 5.77 32.55 -28.30
C LYS A 163 5.26 33.20 -26.99
N LYS A 164 5.20 32.45 -25.89
CA LYS A 164 4.81 33.01 -24.57
C LYS A 164 5.95 33.81 -23.94
N ASN A 165 7.19 33.62 -24.39
CA ASN A 165 8.39 34.26 -23.85
C ASN A 165 8.86 35.49 -24.66
N GLU A 166 8.17 35.83 -25.76
CA GLU A 166 8.29 37.11 -26.49
C GLU A 166 7.21 38.09 -26.03
#